data_AF-A0A2V9DKZ9-F1
#
_entry.id   AF-A0A2V9DKZ9-F1
#
_cell.length_a   1.000
_cell.length_b   1.000
_cell.length_c   1.000
_cell.angle_alpha   90.00
_cell.angle_beta   90.00
_cell.angle_gamma   90.00
#
_symmetry.space_group_name_H-M   'P 1'
#
loop_
_entity.id
_entity.type
_entity.pdbx_description
1 polymer ?
#
loop_
_entity_poly.entity_id
_entity_poly.type
_entity_poly.pdbx_seq_one_letter_code
_entity_poly.pdbx_strand_id
1 'polypeptide(L)'
;MTGLCLHTALVLAATLIWYSGHTSLLFAKPATNATTATYVTTAEIEAALRQMPPTSTTYDKPIKTVDTGAYKVTIVVLRRIPGKTADSALLHDRVTEVYQILTGAGMFETGGALVDGKPVDLTSEAAGPSIRGTIQGGESRRMGPGDVVVIPPGVPHRFSKLEGTITYLVTRIEAPRP
;
A
#
# COMPACT_ATOMS: atom_id res chain seq x y z
N MET A 1 45.12 -90.89 -10.15
CA MET A 1 44.56 -90.32 -11.39
C MET A 1 43.70 -89.14 -11.01
N THR A 2 44.22 -87.96 -11.36
CA THR A 2 43.65 -86.59 -11.36
C THR A 2 42.15 -86.53 -11.68
N GLY A 3 41.31 -85.61 -11.19
CA GLY A 3 41.49 -84.38 -10.41
C GLY A 3 40.14 -83.64 -10.40
N LEU A 4 39.77 -83.11 -9.24
CA LEU A 4 38.52 -82.39 -8.94
C LEU A 4 38.57 -80.98 -9.55
N CYS A 5 37.49 -80.47 -10.16
CA CYS A 5 37.37 -79.05 -10.48
C CYS A 5 35.97 -78.52 -10.19
N LEU A 6 35.86 -77.84 -9.04
CA LEU A 6 34.69 -77.15 -8.51
C LEU A 6 34.58 -75.78 -9.20
N HIS A 7 33.47 -75.49 -9.88
CA HIS A 7 33.21 -74.16 -10.45
C HIS A 7 32.26 -73.40 -9.52
N THR A 8 32.80 -72.47 -8.76
CA THR A 8 32.05 -71.47 -7.98
C THR A 8 31.70 -70.29 -8.90
N ALA A 9 30.41 -70.04 -9.13
CA ALA A 9 29.94 -68.85 -9.83
C ALA A 9 29.74 -67.70 -8.82
N LEU A 10 30.46 -66.60 -9.00
CA LEU A 10 30.32 -65.38 -8.23
C LEU A 10 29.30 -64.46 -8.93
N VAL A 11 28.16 -64.18 -8.30
CA VAL A 11 27.17 -63.20 -8.81
C VAL A 11 27.52 -61.83 -8.21
N LEU A 12 28.01 -60.91 -9.04
CA LEU A 12 28.19 -59.50 -8.69
C LEU A 12 26.89 -58.74 -8.98
N ALA A 13 26.15 -58.38 -7.93
CA ALA A 13 25.03 -57.46 -8.02
C ALA A 13 25.56 -56.01 -8.00
N ALA A 14 25.48 -55.31 -9.14
CA ALA A 14 25.79 -53.89 -9.21
C ALA A 14 24.56 -53.07 -8.78
N THR A 15 24.65 -52.36 -7.66
CA THR A 15 23.65 -51.38 -7.24
C THR A 15 23.92 -50.04 -7.93
N LEU A 16 23.09 -49.67 -8.91
CA LEU A 16 23.06 -48.30 -9.45
C LEU A 16 22.39 -47.38 -8.44
N ILE A 17 23.17 -46.49 -7.81
CA ILE A 17 22.65 -45.39 -7.01
C ILE A 17 22.30 -44.25 -7.96
N TRP A 18 21.00 -44.00 -8.16
CA TRP A 18 20.50 -42.86 -8.93
C TRP A 18 20.53 -41.61 -8.04
N TYR A 19 21.47 -40.69 -8.27
CA TYR A 19 21.46 -39.37 -7.65
C TYR A 19 20.48 -38.46 -8.41
N SER A 20 19.27 -38.30 -7.87
CA SER A 20 18.34 -37.26 -8.32
C SER A 20 18.88 -35.89 -7.89
N GLY A 21 19.71 -35.28 -8.73
CA GLY A 21 20.18 -33.91 -8.50
C GLY A 21 19.01 -32.94 -8.55
N HIS A 22 18.49 -32.52 -7.40
CA HIS A 22 17.55 -31.41 -7.34
C HIS A 22 18.30 -30.12 -7.67
N THR A 23 18.13 -29.61 -8.90
CA THR A 23 18.61 -28.28 -9.27
C THR A 23 17.68 -27.26 -8.63
N SER A 24 18.07 -26.73 -7.48
CA SER A 24 17.37 -25.60 -6.86
C SER A 24 17.56 -24.38 -7.75
N LEU A 25 16.51 -23.99 -8.48
CA LEU A 25 16.45 -22.72 -9.19
C LEU A 25 16.47 -21.59 -8.15
N LEU A 26 17.63 -20.98 -7.95
CA LEU A 26 17.75 -19.75 -7.19
C LEU A 26 17.27 -18.59 -8.06
N PHE A 27 16.10 -18.05 -7.74
CA PHE A 27 15.59 -16.84 -8.37
C PHE A 27 16.41 -15.64 -7.90
N ALA A 28 16.91 -14.83 -8.84
CA ALA A 28 17.54 -13.56 -8.53
C ALA A 28 16.54 -12.66 -7.80
N LYS A 29 16.88 -12.25 -6.57
CA LYS A 29 16.06 -11.28 -5.83
C LYS A 29 16.16 -9.92 -6.51
N PRO A 30 15.04 -9.19 -6.70
CA PRO A 30 15.10 -7.81 -7.16
C PRO A 30 15.96 -6.98 -6.19
N ALA A 31 16.70 -6.01 -6.73
CA ALA A 31 17.53 -5.11 -5.93
C ALA A 31 16.62 -4.21 -5.09
N THR A 32 16.41 -4.59 -3.82
CA THR A 32 15.74 -3.78 -2.80
C THR A 32 16.57 -3.80 -1.53
N ASN A 33 16.61 -2.67 -0.82
CA ASN A 33 17.26 -2.59 0.48
C ASN A 33 16.44 -3.27 1.60
N ALA A 34 15.20 -3.67 1.33
CA ALA A 34 14.34 -4.33 2.30
C ALA A 34 14.68 -5.82 2.44
N THR A 35 15.05 -6.25 3.64
CA THR A 35 15.36 -7.65 3.96
C THR A 35 14.18 -8.39 4.61
N THR A 36 13.18 -7.66 5.12
CA THR A 36 11.96 -8.18 5.74
C THR A 36 10.75 -7.30 5.40
N ALA A 37 9.53 -7.84 5.60
CA ALA A 37 8.30 -7.09 5.43
C ALA A 37 8.06 -6.10 6.58
N THR A 38 7.42 -4.98 6.26
CA THR A 38 6.94 -4.02 7.26
C THR A 38 5.47 -4.28 7.55
N TYR A 39 5.14 -4.39 8.84
CA TYR A 39 3.78 -4.60 9.31
C TYR A 39 3.23 -3.32 9.93
N VAL A 40 1.96 -3.02 9.70
CA VAL A 40 1.20 -2.00 10.45
C VAL A 40 0.03 -2.72 11.12
N THR A 41 0.08 -2.78 12.45
CA THR A 41 -0.90 -3.50 13.26
C THR A 41 -2.07 -2.60 13.65
N THR A 42 -3.21 -3.21 14.00
CA THR A 42 -4.36 -2.47 14.54
C THR A 42 -3.98 -1.63 15.77
N ALA A 43 -3.13 -2.16 16.65
CA ALA A 43 -2.67 -1.43 17.84
C ALA A 43 -1.90 -0.15 17.47
N GLU A 44 -1.09 -0.16 16.40
CA GLU A 44 -0.38 1.01 15.90
C GLU A 44 -1.32 2.03 15.26
N ILE A 45 -2.32 1.57 14.50
CA ILE A 45 -3.35 2.43 13.92
C ILE A 45 -4.13 3.15 15.03
N GLU A 46 -4.58 2.41 16.05
CA GLU A 46 -5.28 2.99 17.19
C GLU A 46 -4.39 3.93 18.00
N ALA A 47 -3.10 3.60 18.17
CA ALA A 47 -2.15 4.47 18.86
C ALA A 47 -1.96 5.80 18.12
N ALA A 48 -1.85 5.78 16.79
CA ALA A 48 -1.80 6.99 15.98
C ALA A 48 -3.08 7.82 16.15
N LEU A 49 -4.26 7.19 16.03
CA LEU A 49 -5.55 7.88 16.17
C LEU A 49 -5.77 8.54 17.54
N ARG A 50 -5.18 7.99 18.61
CA ARG A 50 -5.22 8.59 19.96
C ARG A 50 -4.47 9.92 20.06
N GLN A 51 -3.59 10.22 19.10
CA GLN A 51 -2.83 11.48 19.07
C GLN A 51 -3.61 12.62 18.39
N MET A 52 -4.80 12.36 17.84
CA MET A 52 -5.63 13.39 17.25
C MET A 52 -6.06 14.42 18.31
N PRO A 53 -5.73 15.72 18.14
CA PRO A 53 -6.15 16.73 19.10
C PRO A 53 -7.69 16.81 19.16
N PRO A 54 -8.29 16.95 20.36
CA PRO A 54 -9.76 16.99 20.50
C PRO A 54 -10.45 18.11 19.72
N THR A 55 -9.74 19.17 19.38
CA THR A 55 -10.23 20.33 18.64
C THR A 55 -10.12 20.18 17.12
N SER A 56 -9.43 19.15 16.63
CA SER A 56 -9.23 18.93 15.19
C SER A 56 -10.44 18.26 14.55
N THR A 57 -10.83 18.69 13.35
CA THR A 57 -11.85 18.00 12.54
C THR A 57 -11.24 17.06 11.50
N THR A 58 -9.94 17.16 11.27
CA THR A 58 -9.19 16.30 10.35
C THR A 58 -7.88 15.89 11.00
N TYR A 59 -7.52 14.62 10.83
CA TYR A 59 -6.25 14.04 11.19
C TYR A 59 -5.74 13.25 10.00
N ASP A 60 -4.54 13.56 9.53
CA ASP A 60 -3.85 12.91 8.42
C ASP A 60 -2.39 12.72 8.86
N LYS A 61 -2.02 11.50 9.24
CA LYS A 61 -0.68 11.20 9.77
C LYS A 61 -0.09 9.90 9.24
N PRO A 62 1.15 9.95 8.73
CA PRO A 62 1.94 8.75 8.46
C PRO A 62 2.11 7.89 9.71
N ILE A 63 1.95 6.58 9.57
CA ILE A 63 2.27 5.58 10.59
C ILE A 63 3.66 5.00 10.31
N LYS A 64 3.88 4.49 9.09
CA LYS A 64 5.15 3.90 8.65
C LYS A 64 5.42 4.19 7.18
N THR A 65 6.69 4.40 6.86
CA THR A 65 7.19 4.55 5.50
C THR A 65 8.21 3.46 5.20
N VAL A 66 8.08 2.83 4.04
CA VAL A 66 9.05 1.92 3.46
C VAL A 66 9.65 2.62 2.24
N ASP A 67 10.96 2.84 2.26
CA ASP A 67 11.72 3.33 1.11
C ASP A 67 12.42 2.14 0.44
N THR A 68 12.04 1.85 -0.80
CA THR A 68 12.62 0.73 -1.57
C THR A 68 13.81 1.19 -2.43
N GLY A 69 14.10 2.49 -2.47
CA GLY A 69 14.98 3.14 -3.43
C GLY A 69 14.31 3.43 -4.78
N ALA A 70 13.42 2.55 -5.25
CA ALA A 70 12.67 2.75 -6.50
C ALA A 70 11.34 3.49 -6.29
N TYR A 71 10.76 3.41 -5.11
CA TYR A 71 9.55 4.11 -4.68
C TYR A 71 9.42 4.08 -3.16
N LYS A 72 8.64 5.00 -2.61
CA LYS A 72 8.25 4.99 -1.20
C LYS A 72 6.80 4.55 -1.06
N VAL A 73 6.54 3.73 -0.04
CA VAL A 73 5.18 3.36 0.38
C VAL A 73 4.99 3.83 1.80
N THR A 74 3.98 4.66 2.03
CA THR A 74 3.62 5.13 3.36
C THR A 74 2.21 4.68 3.70
N ILE A 75 2.04 4.00 4.83
CA ILE A 75 0.73 3.76 5.43
C ILE A 75 0.39 4.95 6.31
N VAL A 76 -0.71 5.59 6.01
CA VAL A 76 -1.23 6.79 6.66
C VAL A 76 -2.60 6.46 7.24
N VAL A 77 -2.92 7.00 8.42
CA VAL A 77 -4.28 6.95 8.95
C VAL A 77 -4.92 8.32 8.86
N LEU A 78 -6.16 8.33 8.38
CA LEU A 78 -6.98 9.51 8.32
C LEU A 78 -8.22 9.34 9.19
N ARG A 79 -8.56 10.41 9.92
CA ARG A 79 -9.85 10.54 10.58
C ARG A 79 -10.43 11.91 10.25
N ARG A 80 -11.68 11.92 9.79
CA ARG A 80 -12.43 13.14 9.50
C ARG A 80 -13.71 13.15 10.31
N ILE A 81 -13.92 14.23 11.02
CA ILE A 81 -15.12 14.50 11.81
C ILE A 81 -15.93 15.55 11.02
N PRO A 82 -17.25 15.38 10.86
CA PRO A 82 -18.09 16.38 10.22
C PRO A 82 -17.88 17.77 10.83
N GLY A 83 -17.75 18.79 9.98
CA GLY A 83 -17.54 20.18 10.36
C GLY A 83 -18.24 21.13 9.38
N LYS A 84 -18.10 22.44 9.60
CA LYS A 84 -18.78 23.47 8.77
C LYS A 84 -18.12 23.70 7.41
N THR A 85 -16.84 23.39 7.26
CA THR A 85 -16.09 23.58 6.02
C THR A 85 -16.15 22.32 5.19
N ALA A 86 -16.66 22.43 3.96
CA ALA A 86 -16.55 21.35 2.98
C ALA A 86 -15.06 21.00 2.79
N ASP A 87 -14.75 19.72 2.73
CA ASP A 87 -13.40 19.26 2.43
C ASP A 87 -12.98 19.81 1.06
N SER A 88 -11.85 20.50 1.00
CA SER A 88 -11.33 21.00 -0.28
C SER A 88 -10.73 19.83 -1.04
N ALA A 89 -10.97 19.77 -2.35
CA ALA A 89 -10.39 18.72 -3.16
C ALA A 89 -8.88 18.88 -3.29
N LEU A 90 -8.21 17.74 -3.39
CA LEU A 90 -6.77 17.65 -3.65
C LEU A 90 -6.55 16.85 -4.93
N LEU A 91 -5.49 17.18 -5.64
CA LEU A 91 -4.79 16.25 -6.51
C LEU A 91 -3.31 16.29 -6.15
N HIS A 92 -2.66 15.14 -6.23
CA HIS A 92 -1.22 15.02 -5.97
C HIS A 92 -0.47 15.00 -7.29
N ASP A 93 0.70 15.62 -7.32
CA ASP A 93 1.54 15.68 -8.51
C ASP A 93 2.07 14.29 -8.92
N ARG A 94 2.48 13.47 -7.92
CA ARG A 94 3.22 12.21 -8.17
C ARG A 94 2.97 11.10 -7.14
N VAL A 95 1.96 11.26 -6.30
CA VAL A 95 1.60 10.27 -5.28
C VAL A 95 0.30 9.59 -5.71
N THR A 96 0.34 8.26 -5.83
CA THR A 96 -0.88 7.44 -5.88
C THR A 96 -1.36 7.22 -4.47
N GLU A 97 -2.67 7.38 -4.23
CA GLU A 97 -3.29 7.03 -2.96
C GLU A 97 -4.21 5.83 -3.12
N VAL A 98 -4.20 4.91 -2.15
CA VAL A 98 -5.18 3.83 -2.04
C VAL A 98 -5.89 3.93 -0.70
N TYR A 99 -7.18 4.27 -0.73
CA TYR A 99 -7.97 4.44 0.49
C TYR A 99 -8.64 3.11 0.82
N GLN A 100 -8.63 2.72 2.09
CA GLN A 100 -9.43 1.62 2.62
C GLN A 100 -10.23 2.14 3.82
N ILE A 101 -11.56 2.11 3.71
CA ILE A 101 -12.42 2.62 4.79
C ILE A 101 -12.49 1.62 5.93
N LEU A 102 -12.17 2.08 7.14
CA LEU A 102 -12.22 1.26 8.37
C LEU A 102 -13.57 1.40 9.07
N THR A 103 -14.03 2.64 9.29
CA THR A 103 -15.29 2.93 9.97
C THR A 103 -15.93 4.21 9.41
N GLY A 104 -17.25 4.35 9.57
CA GLY A 104 -18.01 5.48 9.05
C GLY A 104 -18.27 5.39 7.55
N ALA A 105 -18.88 6.44 6.99
CA ALA A 105 -19.22 6.51 5.58
C ALA A 105 -19.31 7.97 5.09
N GLY A 106 -19.24 8.14 3.77
CA GLY A 106 -19.40 9.44 3.12
C GLY A 106 -19.53 9.34 1.62
N MET A 107 -19.86 10.47 0.99
CA MET A 107 -19.80 10.63 -0.46
C MET A 107 -18.39 11.04 -0.85
N PHE A 108 -17.76 10.22 -1.68
CA PHE A 108 -16.44 10.45 -2.23
C PHE A 108 -16.55 10.90 -3.69
N GLU A 109 -16.04 12.09 -3.98
CA GLU A 109 -16.08 12.72 -5.30
C GLU A 109 -14.69 12.65 -5.92
N THR A 110 -14.60 12.20 -7.17
CA THR A 110 -13.33 12.03 -7.89
C THR A 110 -13.42 12.45 -9.35
N GLY A 111 -12.28 12.74 -9.97
CA GLY A 111 -12.18 13.04 -11.40
C GLY A 111 -12.61 14.46 -11.75
N GLY A 112 -13.04 14.67 -13.00
CA GLY A 112 -13.36 15.99 -13.54
C GLY A 112 -12.14 16.91 -13.63
N ALA A 113 -12.38 18.21 -13.59
CA ALA A 113 -11.34 19.24 -13.55
C ALA A 113 -11.23 19.86 -12.15
N LEU A 114 -10.00 20.13 -11.69
CA LEU A 114 -9.77 20.93 -10.49
C LEU A 114 -9.67 22.41 -10.86
N VAL A 115 -10.64 23.21 -10.44
CA VAL A 115 -10.69 24.66 -10.67
C VAL A 115 -10.30 25.43 -9.39
N ASP A 116 -9.93 26.69 -9.55
CA ASP A 116 -9.46 27.58 -8.47
C ASP A 116 -8.29 26.98 -7.66
N GLY A 117 -7.44 26.23 -8.35
CA GLY A 117 -6.34 25.48 -7.78
C GLY A 117 -5.25 26.36 -7.17
N LYS A 118 -4.81 26.01 -5.96
CA LYS A 118 -3.65 26.61 -5.28
C LYS A 118 -2.64 25.53 -4.91
N PRO A 119 -1.35 25.71 -5.24
CA PRO A 119 -0.31 24.79 -4.81
C PRO A 119 -0.27 24.68 -3.28
N VAL A 120 -0.08 23.46 -2.78
CA VAL A 120 0.18 23.15 -1.37
C VAL A 120 1.27 22.09 -1.30
N ASP A 121 2.14 22.18 -0.30
CA ASP A 121 3.14 21.15 -0.02
C ASP A 121 2.64 20.26 1.12
N LEU A 122 2.42 18.98 0.81
CA LEU A 122 1.98 17.95 1.75
C LEU A 122 3.06 16.87 1.91
N THR A 123 4.33 17.23 1.76
CA THR A 123 5.45 16.31 1.92
C THR A 123 5.51 15.74 3.34
N SER A 124 5.17 16.50 4.38
CA SER A 124 5.10 16.00 5.77
C SER A 124 4.05 14.91 5.98
N GLU A 125 3.01 14.91 5.16
CA GLU A 125 1.94 13.92 5.13
C GLU A 125 2.29 12.73 4.22
N ALA A 126 3.44 12.75 3.54
CA ALA A 126 3.81 11.80 2.47
C ALA A 126 2.89 11.87 1.23
N ALA A 127 2.22 13.00 1.00
CA ALA A 127 1.41 13.29 -0.19
C ALA A 127 2.13 14.19 -1.22
N GLY A 128 3.28 14.78 -0.84
CA GLY A 128 4.14 15.55 -1.73
C GLY A 128 3.50 16.85 -2.26
N PRO A 129 4.09 17.45 -3.30
CA PRO A 129 3.50 18.60 -4.00
C PRO A 129 2.11 18.28 -4.51
N SER A 130 1.15 19.15 -4.20
CA SER A 130 -0.26 18.95 -4.49
C SER A 130 -0.92 20.25 -4.90
N ILE A 131 -2.14 20.16 -5.45
CA ILE A 131 -2.99 21.32 -5.75
C ILE A 131 -4.30 21.15 -4.99
N ARG A 132 -4.70 22.19 -4.26
CA ARG A 132 -5.98 22.26 -3.55
C ARG A 132 -6.96 23.14 -4.33
N GLY A 133 -8.19 22.69 -4.52
CA GLY A 133 -9.20 23.45 -5.27
C GLY A 133 -10.60 22.86 -5.15
N THR A 134 -11.42 23.11 -6.17
CA THR A 134 -12.80 22.61 -6.29
C THR A 134 -12.92 21.68 -7.49
N ILE A 135 -13.63 20.56 -7.35
CA ILE A 135 -13.92 19.66 -8.46
C ILE A 135 -15.09 20.21 -9.27
N GLN A 136 -14.95 20.21 -10.59
CA GLN A 136 -16.04 20.45 -11.55
C GLN A 136 -16.19 19.24 -12.47
N GLY A 137 -17.41 18.69 -12.53
CA GLY A 137 -17.72 17.53 -13.38
C GLY A 137 -17.16 16.21 -12.87
N GLY A 138 -16.94 16.06 -11.56
CA GLY A 138 -16.52 14.81 -10.94
C GLY A 138 -17.66 13.80 -10.77
N GLU A 139 -17.30 12.54 -10.57
CA GLU A 139 -18.23 11.48 -10.20
C GLU A 139 -18.25 11.30 -8.68
N SER A 140 -19.44 11.13 -8.10
CA SER A 140 -19.61 10.93 -6.66
C SER A 140 -20.17 9.54 -6.37
N ARG A 141 -19.53 8.83 -5.44
CA ARG A 141 -19.93 7.49 -4.97
C ARG A 141 -19.93 7.45 -3.46
N ARG A 142 -20.87 6.72 -2.87
CA ARG A 142 -20.85 6.46 -1.43
C ARG A 142 -19.76 5.44 -1.12
N MET A 143 -18.93 5.71 -0.12
CA MET A 143 -17.93 4.79 0.41
C MET A 143 -18.18 4.53 1.90
N GLY A 144 -18.10 3.27 2.32
CA GLY A 144 -18.25 2.79 3.68
C GLY A 144 -17.27 1.66 4.02
N PRO A 145 -17.39 1.02 5.20
CA PRO A 145 -16.39 0.08 5.70
C PRO A 145 -16.12 -1.08 4.72
N GLY A 146 -14.84 -1.35 4.46
CA GLY A 146 -14.41 -2.37 3.51
C GLY A 146 -14.25 -1.89 2.06
N ASP A 147 -14.83 -0.74 1.70
CA ASP A 147 -14.64 -0.16 0.37
C ASP A 147 -13.21 0.34 0.18
N VAL A 148 -12.73 0.20 -1.07
CA VAL A 148 -11.38 0.61 -1.48
C VAL A 148 -11.47 1.47 -2.74
N VAL A 149 -10.68 2.54 -2.80
CA VAL A 149 -10.49 3.34 -4.03
C VAL A 149 -9.01 3.58 -4.27
N VAL A 150 -8.61 3.52 -5.54
CA VAL A 150 -7.26 3.84 -6.00
C VAL A 150 -7.33 5.16 -6.75
N ILE A 151 -6.46 6.09 -6.40
CA ILE A 151 -6.44 7.48 -6.89
C ILE A 151 -5.05 7.76 -7.46
N PRO A 152 -4.89 7.70 -8.79
CA PRO A 152 -3.62 8.04 -9.45
C PRO A 152 -3.24 9.52 -9.27
N PRO A 153 -1.96 9.89 -9.51
CA PRO A 153 -1.54 11.28 -9.56
C PRO A 153 -2.35 12.08 -10.58
N GLY A 154 -2.60 13.35 -10.27
CA GLY A 154 -3.38 14.24 -11.13
C GLY A 154 -4.90 14.06 -11.05
N VAL A 155 -5.42 13.05 -10.33
CA VAL A 155 -6.87 12.84 -10.17
C VAL A 155 -7.40 13.64 -8.97
N PRO A 156 -8.28 14.64 -9.20
CA PRO A 156 -8.92 15.37 -8.11
C PRO A 156 -9.78 14.44 -7.27
N HIS A 157 -9.76 14.58 -5.95
CA HIS A 157 -10.58 13.79 -5.05
C HIS A 157 -10.89 14.52 -3.73
N ARG A 158 -12.03 14.17 -3.11
CA ARG A 158 -12.42 14.58 -1.75
C ARG A 158 -13.57 13.74 -1.20
N PHE A 159 -13.77 13.80 0.12
CA PHE A 159 -15.10 13.55 0.66
C PHE A 159 -15.98 14.80 0.53
N SER A 160 -16.95 14.77 -0.39
CA SER A 160 -17.89 15.89 -0.61
C SER A 160 -18.97 15.96 0.47
N LYS A 161 -19.27 14.84 1.13
CA LYS A 161 -20.17 14.76 2.30
C LYS A 161 -19.73 13.65 3.23
N LEU A 162 -19.78 13.90 4.54
CA LEU A 162 -19.58 12.87 5.57
C LEU A 162 -20.94 12.50 6.21
N GLU A 163 -21.19 11.22 6.43
CA GLU A 163 -22.39 10.71 7.14
C GLU A 163 -22.15 10.57 8.65
N GLY A 164 -21.04 11.11 9.14
CA GLY A 164 -20.54 10.94 10.50
C GLY A 164 -19.02 11.00 10.49
N THR A 165 -18.40 10.68 11.63
CA THR A 165 -16.94 10.50 11.67
C THR A 165 -16.55 9.31 10.80
N ILE A 166 -15.59 9.51 9.91
CA ILE A 166 -15.01 8.46 9.08
C ILE A 166 -13.54 8.27 9.45
N THR A 167 -13.10 7.01 9.53
CA THR A 167 -11.69 6.64 9.72
C THR A 167 -11.30 5.68 8.61
N TYR A 168 -10.16 5.92 7.99
CA TYR A 168 -9.68 5.13 6.86
C TYR A 168 -8.15 5.11 6.81
N LEU A 169 -7.59 4.06 6.19
CA LEU A 169 -6.18 4.02 5.85
C LEU A 169 -5.97 4.57 4.45
N VAL A 170 -4.80 5.16 4.25
CA VAL A 170 -4.30 5.53 2.94
C VAL A 170 -2.93 4.91 2.76
N THR A 171 -2.77 4.13 1.70
CA THR A 171 -1.46 3.73 1.21
C THR A 171 -1.02 4.75 0.17
N ARG A 172 -0.03 5.57 0.51
CA ARG A 172 0.59 6.55 -0.38
C ARG A 172 1.79 5.92 -1.05
N ILE A 173 1.79 5.90 -2.38
CA ILE A 173 2.86 5.32 -3.19
C ILE A 173 3.47 6.46 -4.00
N GLU A 174 4.69 6.83 -3.64
CA GLU A 174 5.44 7.92 -4.24
C GLU A 174 6.57 7.33 -5.09
N ALA A 175 6.47 7.49 -6.41
CA ALA A 175 7.57 7.19 -7.31
C ALA A 175 8.52 8.41 -7.42
N PRO A 176 9.83 8.20 -7.59
CA PRO A 176 10.76 9.24 -8.04
C PRO A 176 10.26 9.82 -9.36
N ARG A 177 10.52 11.11 -9.59
CA ARG A 177 10.35 11.63 -10.95
C ARG A 177 11.38 10.96 -11.87
N PRO A 178 10.98 10.56 -13.08
CA PRO A 178 11.95 10.18 -14.11
C PRO A 178 12.87 11.35 -14.47
#